data_AF-A0A0F9MB26-F1
#
_entry.id   AF-A0A0F9MB26-F1
#
_cell.length_a   1.000
_cell.length_b   1.000
_cell.length_c   1.000
_cell.angle_alpha   90.00
_cell.angle_beta   90.00
_cell.angle_gamma   90.00
#
_symmetry.space_group_name_H-M   'P 1'
#
loop_
_entity.id
_entity.type
_entity.pdbx_description
1 polymer ?
#
loop_
_entity_poly.entity_id
_entity_poly.type
_entity_poly.pdbx_seq_one_letter_code
_entity_poly.pdbx_strand_id
1 'polypeptide(L)'
;LQNTLGSVALIDQAIINEIHNQDLIAPSKKKFVEGITSVAGAYVASPKIGMHKWIGSVDIKSLYPSVIRALNMSPETIMGQFRLDRTMEIVEKRMKESLMAGESWADFFGVIEYQLIQDEKFDDITLDLEDGDSVTNSAKAWHDIIYTDKSGICLSANGTLFRTDTKGIIPGLLERWYNERVQIRKEAVDLVKEEEALRTKRLKLAATGHKDMLEPINLEIEELKKGIAFRDKRQHIKKILLNSLYGALLNPHCRFFDQRMGQSVTLTGRCITKHMISKMNELFTGEYDHEGKAILYSDTDSVDADTIIKTNYGEMTIENLFKSCSIKGPSWAIDDQEFTIYDQIQILTYDPKTNEEIYRPFEYVYRHKVSKPRWKIIDENGNEIILTNDHSVMIERDGKLIEAKPSEINPDTDILITIGE
;
A
#
# COMPACT_ATOMS: atom_id res chain seq x y z
N LEU A 1 11.39 28.14 -0.94
CA LEU A 1 11.11 26.68 -0.87
C LEU A 1 11.39 26.16 0.55
N GLN A 2 10.79 26.77 1.58
CA GLN A 2 11.08 26.44 2.99
C GLN A 2 10.00 25.50 3.60
N ASN A 3 8.87 25.31 2.92
CA ASN A 3 7.71 24.51 3.39
C ASN A 3 7.57 23.14 2.71
N THR A 4 8.52 22.74 1.85
CA THR A 4 8.51 21.43 1.19
C THR A 4 9.01 20.28 2.07
N LEU A 5 9.47 20.57 3.30
CA LEU A 5 10.00 19.59 4.24
C LEU A 5 8.93 18.95 5.15
N GLY A 6 7.75 19.57 5.28
CA GLY A 6 6.63 18.99 6.01
C GLY A 6 5.57 18.46 5.04
N SER A 7 5.50 17.13 4.87
CA SER A 7 4.48 16.48 4.04
C SER A 7 3.06 16.93 4.41
N VAL A 8 2.79 17.12 5.71
CA VAL A 8 1.51 17.59 6.23
C VAL A 8 1.09 18.95 5.67
N ALA A 9 1.97 19.95 5.68
CA ALA A 9 1.63 21.30 5.21
C ALA A 9 1.35 21.33 3.70
N LEU A 10 2.10 20.53 2.94
CA LEU A 10 1.90 20.40 1.50
C LEU A 10 0.55 19.75 1.15
N ILE A 11 0.19 18.68 1.87
CA ILE A 11 -1.09 18.00 1.70
C ILE A 11 -2.25 18.88 2.16
N ASP A 12 -2.10 19.57 3.31
CA ASP A 12 -3.12 20.50 3.82
C ASP A 12 -3.45 21.58 2.78
N GLN A 13 -2.42 22.22 2.22
CA GLN A 13 -2.60 23.22 1.17
C GLN A 13 -3.19 22.64 -0.12
N ALA A 14 -2.82 21.42 -0.49
CA ALA A 14 -3.37 20.75 -1.66
C ALA A 14 -4.87 20.49 -1.54
N ILE A 15 -5.33 20.04 -0.37
CA ILE A 15 -6.76 19.81 -0.11
C ILE A 15 -7.49 21.16 -0.08
N ILE A 16 -6.94 22.20 0.58
CA ILE A 16 -7.54 23.54 0.58
C ILE A 16 -7.72 24.08 -0.84
N ASN A 17 -6.71 23.92 -1.70
CA ASN A 17 -6.81 24.36 -3.09
C ASN A 17 -7.88 23.56 -3.85
N GLU A 18 -8.00 22.25 -3.59
CA GLU A 18 -9.05 21.43 -4.20
C GLU A 18 -10.46 21.89 -3.76
N ILE A 19 -10.65 22.18 -2.47
CA ILE A 19 -11.90 22.72 -1.92
C ILE A 19 -12.25 24.04 -2.61
N HIS A 20 -11.30 24.98 -2.70
CA HIS A 20 -11.54 26.29 -3.31
C HIS A 20 -11.77 26.20 -4.83
N ASN A 21 -11.15 25.25 -5.52
CA ASN A 21 -11.42 25.00 -6.94
C ASN A 21 -12.85 24.48 -7.20
N GLN A 22 -13.53 24.00 -6.16
CA GLN A 22 -14.94 23.60 -6.20
C GLN A 22 -15.87 24.67 -5.60
N ASP A 23 -15.37 25.90 -5.42
CA ASP A 23 -16.09 27.04 -4.82
C ASP A 23 -16.58 26.78 -3.38
N LEU A 24 -15.94 25.86 -2.67
CA LEU A 24 -16.23 25.54 -1.26
C LEU A 24 -15.29 26.30 -0.32
N ILE A 25 -15.64 26.36 0.97
CA ILE A 25 -14.84 27.02 2.00
C ILE A 25 -14.14 25.96 2.86
N ALA A 26 -12.82 26.04 2.97
CA ALA A 26 -12.06 25.11 3.80
C ALA A 26 -12.33 25.35 5.29
N PRO A 27 -12.44 24.28 6.12
CA PRO A 27 -12.71 24.40 7.54
C PRO A 27 -11.54 25.06 8.28
N SER A 28 -11.80 25.67 9.44
CA SER A 28 -10.73 26.12 10.34
C SER A 28 -10.01 24.93 10.97
N LYS A 29 -8.73 25.10 11.29
CA LYS A 29 -7.95 24.07 11.99
C LYS A 29 -8.56 23.84 13.38
N LYS A 30 -8.97 22.60 13.66
CA LYS A 30 -9.50 22.22 14.97
C LYS A 30 -8.38 22.35 16.02
N LYS A 31 -8.73 22.76 17.25
CA LYS A 31 -7.80 22.68 18.38
C LYS A 31 -7.57 21.22 18.71
N PHE A 32 -6.32 20.84 18.92
CA PHE A 32 -5.96 19.51 19.39
C PHE A 32 -6.65 19.25 20.73
N VAL A 33 -7.34 18.12 20.85
CA VAL A 33 -7.90 17.63 22.12
C VAL A 33 -6.97 16.51 22.58
N GLU A 34 -6.36 16.68 23.75
CA GLU A 34 -5.55 15.64 24.39
C GLU A 34 -6.42 14.42 24.71
N GLY A 35 -5.88 13.21 24.47
CA GLY A 35 -6.58 11.95 24.69
C GLY A 35 -6.82 11.11 23.42
N ILE A 36 -6.09 11.36 22.34
CA ILE A 36 -6.16 10.53 21.12
C ILE A 36 -5.92 9.07 21.51
N THR A 37 -7.00 8.29 21.43
CA THR A 37 -6.99 6.85 21.58
C THR A 37 -6.11 6.26 20.50
N SER A 38 -5.32 5.24 20.85
CA SER A 38 -4.48 4.53 19.90
C SER A 38 -5.28 4.09 18.68
N VAL A 39 -4.70 4.33 17.51
CA VAL A 39 -5.22 3.80 16.25
C VAL A 39 -4.62 2.40 16.08
N ALA A 40 -5.41 1.45 15.59
CA ALA A 40 -4.89 0.15 15.20
C ALA A 40 -3.79 0.33 14.14
N GLY A 41 -2.66 -0.36 14.32
CA GLY A 41 -1.59 -0.43 13.32
C GLY A 41 -1.96 -1.38 12.18
N ALA A 42 -1.06 -1.60 11.22
CA ALA A 42 -1.27 -2.61 10.20
C ALA A 42 -1.38 -4.03 10.80
N TYR A 43 -1.82 -5.00 9.99
CA TYR A 43 -1.77 -6.42 10.38
C TYR A 43 -0.48 -7.03 9.84
N VAL A 44 0.25 -7.70 10.73
CA VAL A 44 1.45 -8.47 10.39
C VAL A 44 1.21 -9.90 10.87
N ALA A 45 1.28 -10.86 9.96
CA ALA A 45 1.14 -12.26 10.30
C ALA A 45 2.43 -12.77 10.94
N SER A 46 2.30 -13.64 11.95
CA SER A 46 3.44 -14.36 12.52
C SER A 46 4.09 -15.24 11.44
N PRO A 47 5.37 -15.03 11.12
CA PRO A 47 6.03 -15.80 10.08
C PRO A 47 6.14 -17.27 10.49
N LYS A 48 5.94 -18.18 9.53
CA LYS A 48 6.30 -19.59 9.72
C LYS A 48 7.82 -19.68 9.77
N ILE A 49 8.39 -19.92 10.95
CA ILE A 49 9.84 -19.98 11.14
C ILE A 49 10.41 -21.20 10.42
N GLY A 50 11.36 -21.00 9.50
CA GLY A 50 12.03 -22.07 8.77
C GLY A 50 12.69 -21.59 7.48
N MET A 51 13.50 -22.45 6.86
CA MET A 51 13.97 -22.23 5.50
C MET A 51 12.88 -22.68 4.53
N HIS A 52 12.23 -21.71 3.88
CA HIS A 52 11.24 -21.97 2.84
C HIS A 52 11.88 -21.79 1.47
N LYS A 53 11.56 -22.70 0.56
CA LYS A 53 11.95 -22.61 -0.84
C LYS A 53 10.70 -22.29 -1.64
N TRP A 54 10.82 -21.55 -2.75
CA TRP A 54 9.71 -21.29 -3.67
C TRP A 54 8.63 -20.40 -3.06
N ILE A 55 8.97 -19.12 -2.84
CA ILE A 55 8.10 -18.12 -2.25
C ILE A 55 7.56 -17.21 -3.36
N GLY A 56 6.23 -17.07 -3.44
CA GLY A 56 5.53 -16.16 -4.31
C GLY A 56 4.88 -15.06 -3.49
N SER A 57 5.10 -13.80 -3.87
CA SER A 57 4.58 -12.64 -3.14
C SER A 57 3.48 -11.95 -3.95
N VAL A 58 2.35 -11.65 -3.31
CA VAL A 58 1.25 -10.85 -3.89
C VAL A 58 1.12 -9.56 -3.09
N ASP A 59 1.14 -8.42 -3.78
CA ASP A 59 1.09 -7.07 -3.17
C ASP A 59 -0.07 -6.24 -3.73
N ILE A 60 -0.80 -5.55 -2.84
CA ILE A 60 -1.83 -4.58 -3.24
C ILE A 60 -1.19 -3.20 -3.43
N LYS A 61 -1.13 -2.76 -4.69
CA LYS A 61 -0.64 -1.43 -5.04
C LYS A 61 -1.39 -0.33 -4.29
N SER A 62 -0.70 0.30 -3.33
CA SER A 62 -1.21 1.48 -2.61
C SER A 62 -2.52 1.19 -1.88
N LEU A 63 -2.50 0.19 -0.98
CA LEU A 63 -3.67 -0.24 -0.20
C LEU A 63 -4.43 0.93 0.42
N TYR A 64 -3.79 1.76 1.24
CA TYR A 64 -4.49 2.83 1.98
C TYR A 64 -5.10 3.92 1.09
N PRO A 65 -4.40 4.51 0.11
CA PRO A 65 -5.04 5.40 -0.86
C PRO A 65 -6.19 4.74 -1.62
N SER A 66 -6.11 3.43 -1.89
CA SER A 66 -7.17 2.68 -2.55
C SER A 66 -8.40 2.52 -1.65
N VAL A 67 -8.21 2.23 -0.36
CA VAL A 67 -9.29 2.18 0.65
C VAL A 67 -9.99 3.54 0.76
N ILE A 68 -9.24 4.63 0.89
CA ILE A 68 -9.79 5.99 0.96
C ILE A 68 -10.69 6.28 -0.24
N ARG A 69 -10.24 5.91 -1.45
CA ARG A 69 -11.03 6.09 -2.68
C ARG A 69 -12.24 5.17 -2.75
N ALA A 70 -12.08 3.90 -2.40
CA ALA A 70 -13.12 2.89 -2.50
C ALA A 70 -14.30 3.17 -1.57
N LEU A 71 -14.01 3.61 -0.33
CA LEU A 71 -15.02 3.95 0.67
C LEU A 71 -15.44 5.43 0.63
N ASN A 72 -14.97 6.20 -0.36
CA ASN A 72 -15.23 7.63 -0.51
C ASN A 72 -14.91 8.45 0.76
N MET A 73 -13.79 8.16 1.41
CA MET A 73 -13.46 8.69 2.74
C MET A 73 -12.95 10.12 2.67
N SER A 74 -13.69 11.04 3.28
CA SER A 74 -13.33 12.43 3.45
C SER A 74 -14.12 13.00 4.64
N PRO A 75 -13.66 14.04 5.36
CA PRO A 75 -14.38 14.57 6.52
C PRO A 75 -15.84 14.92 6.23
N GLU A 76 -16.13 15.47 5.06
CA GLU A 76 -17.47 15.87 4.63
C GLU A 76 -18.35 14.72 4.13
N THR A 77 -17.79 13.53 3.95
CA THR A 77 -18.56 12.34 3.56
C THR A 77 -18.96 11.48 4.74
N ILE A 78 -18.44 11.75 5.94
CA ILE A 78 -18.83 11.03 7.16
C ILE A 78 -20.30 11.33 7.46
N MET A 79 -21.10 10.28 7.62
CA MET A 79 -22.50 10.39 8.02
C MET A 79 -22.71 10.12 9.50
N GLY A 80 -21.88 9.24 10.06
CA GLY A 80 -21.98 8.84 11.46
C GLY A 80 -21.02 7.71 11.81
N GLN A 81 -21.01 7.37 13.10
CA GLN A 81 -20.18 6.33 13.69
C GLN A 81 -21.04 5.40 14.53
N PHE A 82 -20.97 4.09 14.27
CA PHE A 82 -21.55 3.12 15.18
C PHE A 82 -20.81 3.17 16.53
N ARG A 83 -21.56 3.18 17.62
CA ARG A 83 -21.00 3.07 18.96
C ARG A 83 -20.27 1.75 19.07
N LEU A 84 -19.01 1.83 19.49
CA LEU A 84 -18.11 0.68 19.56
C LEU A 84 -18.20 0.01 20.92
N ASP A 85 -19.40 -0.11 21.51
CA ASP A 85 -19.57 -0.49 22.92
C ASP A 85 -18.91 -1.84 23.25
N ARG A 86 -19.09 -2.86 22.40
CA ARG A 86 -18.53 -4.21 22.60
C ARG A 86 -17.03 -4.24 22.31
N THR A 87 -16.64 -3.55 21.24
CA THR A 87 -15.23 -3.46 20.86
C THR A 87 -14.43 -2.75 21.95
N MET A 88 -14.91 -1.61 22.44
CA MET A 88 -14.25 -0.81 23.46
C MET A 88 -14.23 -1.50 24.81
N GLU A 89 -15.25 -2.28 25.18
CA GLU A 89 -15.20 -3.11 26.40
C GLU A 89 -13.97 -4.04 26.40
N ILE A 90 -13.70 -4.71 25.26
CA ILE A 90 -12.54 -5.60 25.12
C ILE A 90 -11.23 -4.80 25.07
N VAL A 91 -11.19 -3.72 24.28
CA VAL A 91 -10.00 -2.89 24.12
C VAL A 91 -9.60 -2.24 25.45
N GLU A 92 -10.55 -1.69 26.20
CA GLU A 92 -10.31 -1.12 27.53
C GLU A 92 -9.86 -2.15 28.56
N LYS A 93 -10.41 -3.36 28.51
CA LYS A 93 -9.93 -4.47 29.34
C LYS A 93 -8.48 -4.80 29.01
N ARG A 94 -8.14 -4.93 27.73
CA ARG A 94 -6.76 -5.19 27.26
C ARG A 94 -5.81 -4.06 27.61
N MET A 95 -6.22 -2.80 27.49
CA MET A 95 -5.41 -1.64 27.88
C MET A 95 -5.10 -1.60 29.38
N LYS A 96 -5.94 -2.22 30.23
CA LYS A 96 -5.66 -2.37 31.67
C LYS A 96 -4.69 -3.52 31.95
N GLU A 97 -4.55 -4.47 31.03
CA GLU A 97 -3.74 -5.69 31.17
C GLU A 97 -2.38 -5.60 30.42
N SER A 98 -2.30 -4.83 29.33
CA SER A 98 -1.10 -4.58 28.50
C SER A 98 -0.55 -3.17 28.71
N LEU A 99 0.77 -3.01 28.53
CA LEU A 99 1.45 -1.70 28.62
C LEU A 99 1.31 -0.84 27.36
N MET A 100 0.87 -1.42 26.22
CA MET A 100 0.90 -0.77 24.92
C MET A 100 -0.44 -0.76 24.19
N ALA A 101 -0.81 0.42 23.69
CA ALA A 101 -2.14 0.70 23.18
C ALA A 101 -2.38 0.19 21.73
N GLY A 102 -1.33 -0.22 21.01
CA GLY A 102 -1.44 -0.90 19.71
C GLY A 102 -1.80 -2.38 19.85
N GLU A 103 -1.25 -3.06 20.85
CA GLU A 103 -1.49 -4.48 21.14
C GLU A 103 -2.94 -4.78 21.48
N SER A 104 -3.63 -3.84 22.14
CA SER A 104 -5.05 -4.00 22.49
C SER A 104 -5.95 -4.21 21.26
N TRP A 105 -5.50 -3.72 20.10
CA TRP A 105 -6.18 -3.86 18.82
C TRP A 105 -5.67 -5.02 17.94
N ALA A 106 -4.64 -5.77 18.36
CA ALA A 106 -3.92 -6.71 17.48
C ALA A 106 -4.82 -7.75 16.77
N ASP A 107 -5.82 -8.30 17.47
CA ASP A 107 -6.69 -9.36 16.93
C ASP A 107 -7.88 -8.85 16.11
N PHE A 108 -8.10 -7.53 16.09
CA PHE A 108 -9.24 -6.95 15.38
C PHE A 108 -8.88 -6.72 13.91
N PHE A 109 -9.53 -7.47 13.02
CA PHE A 109 -9.57 -7.18 11.59
C PHE A 109 -10.61 -6.11 11.27
N GLY A 110 -11.69 -6.06 12.04
CA GLY A 110 -12.69 -5.00 12.06
C GLY A 110 -13.31 -4.94 13.46
N VAL A 111 -14.05 -3.88 13.76
CA VAL A 111 -14.79 -3.76 15.02
C VAL A 111 -15.90 -4.81 15.09
N ILE A 112 -16.29 -5.21 16.30
CA ILE A 112 -17.33 -6.22 16.50
C ILE A 112 -18.66 -5.78 15.88
N GLU A 113 -19.01 -4.50 16.02
CA GLU A 113 -20.25 -3.95 15.49
C GLU A 113 -20.33 -4.03 13.97
N TYR A 114 -19.19 -3.83 13.29
CA TYR A 114 -19.07 -4.07 11.85
C TYR A 114 -19.32 -5.55 11.54
N GLN A 115 -18.73 -6.48 12.29
CA GLN A 115 -18.92 -7.91 12.07
C GLN A 115 -20.36 -8.36 12.32
N LEU A 116 -21.06 -7.80 13.33
CA LEU A 116 -22.48 -8.08 13.57
C LEU A 116 -23.35 -7.68 12.38
N ILE A 117 -23.02 -6.56 11.72
CA ILE A 117 -23.68 -6.12 10.49
C ILE A 117 -23.38 -7.12 9.36
N GLN A 118 -22.11 -7.47 9.13
CA GLN A 118 -21.72 -8.43 8.07
C GLN A 118 -22.38 -9.80 8.26
N ASP A 119 -22.49 -10.26 9.50
CA ASP A 119 -23.08 -11.57 9.84
C ASP A 119 -24.60 -11.52 10.00
N GLU A 120 -25.23 -10.39 9.69
CA GLU A 120 -26.68 -10.21 9.69
C GLU A 120 -27.33 -10.56 11.06
N LYS A 121 -26.65 -10.21 12.15
CA LYS A 121 -27.12 -10.54 13.51
C LYS A 121 -28.30 -9.66 13.94
N PHE A 122 -29.07 -10.13 14.92
CA PHE A 122 -30.23 -9.40 15.44
C PHE A 122 -29.90 -8.52 16.65
N ASP A 123 -28.63 -8.44 17.02
CA ASP A 123 -28.12 -7.57 18.07
C ASP A 123 -28.42 -6.09 17.81
N ASP A 124 -28.94 -5.39 18.82
CA ASP A 124 -29.16 -3.95 18.75
C ASP A 124 -27.81 -3.20 18.79
N ILE A 125 -27.62 -2.31 17.83
CA ILE A 125 -26.45 -1.43 17.72
C ILE A 125 -26.92 -0.01 17.44
N THR A 126 -26.17 0.97 17.96
CA THR A 126 -26.52 2.39 17.88
C THR A 126 -25.55 3.12 16.95
N LEU A 127 -26.11 3.88 16.02
CA LEU A 127 -25.39 4.82 15.15
C LEU A 127 -25.54 6.23 15.69
N ASP A 128 -24.43 6.93 15.94
CA ASP A 128 -24.42 8.36 16.21
C ASP A 128 -24.14 9.12 14.91
N LEU A 129 -25.05 10.01 14.52
CA LEU A 129 -25.00 10.81 13.29
C LEU A 129 -24.25 12.13 13.49
N GLU A 130 -23.74 12.72 12.42
CA GLU A 130 -23.02 14.01 12.49
C GLU A 130 -23.89 15.20 12.92
N ASP A 131 -25.22 15.09 12.82
CA ASP A 131 -26.16 16.13 13.29
C ASP A 131 -26.46 16.04 14.80
N GLY A 132 -25.93 15.01 15.48
CA GLY A 132 -26.09 14.77 16.91
C GLY A 132 -27.23 13.82 17.27
N ASP A 133 -27.99 13.33 16.29
CA ASP A 133 -29.01 12.32 16.53
C ASP A 133 -28.38 10.92 16.70
N SER A 134 -29.06 10.06 17.45
CA SER A 134 -28.66 8.65 17.63
C SER A 134 -29.80 7.75 17.20
N VAL A 135 -29.49 6.72 16.41
CA VAL A 135 -30.47 5.74 15.93
C VAL A 135 -30.04 4.34 16.33
N THR A 136 -30.90 3.63 17.06
CA THR A 136 -30.68 2.22 17.43
C THR A 136 -31.54 1.32 16.56
N ASN A 137 -30.94 0.27 16.00
CA ASN A 137 -31.61 -0.77 15.23
C ASN A 137 -30.82 -2.07 15.36
N SER A 138 -31.42 -3.19 14.95
CA SER A 138 -30.69 -4.46 14.86
C SER A 138 -29.63 -4.41 13.76
N ALA A 139 -28.52 -5.13 13.95
CA ALA A 139 -27.44 -5.19 12.98
C ALA A 139 -27.91 -5.70 11.60
N LYS A 140 -28.88 -6.62 11.57
CA LYS A 140 -29.58 -7.07 10.37
C LYS A 140 -30.31 -5.94 9.65
N ALA A 141 -31.04 -5.10 10.39
CA ALA A 141 -31.74 -3.96 9.78
C ALA A 141 -30.74 -2.95 9.20
N TRP A 142 -29.62 -2.71 9.89
CA TRP A 142 -28.53 -1.89 9.35
C TRP A 142 -27.88 -2.52 8.12
N HIS A 143 -27.64 -3.83 8.12
CA HIS A 143 -27.14 -4.55 6.95
C HIS A 143 -28.06 -4.32 5.75
N ASP A 144 -29.37 -4.49 5.94
CA ASP A 144 -30.35 -4.27 4.87
C ASP A 144 -30.33 -2.81 4.39
N ILE A 145 -30.27 -1.83 5.28
CA ILE A 145 -30.19 -0.40 4.91
C ILE A 145 -28.90 -0.11 4.11
N ILE A 146 -27.75 -0.64 4.56
CA ILE A 146 -26.43 -0.35 3.99
C ILE A 146 -26.23 -1.03 2.64
N TYR A 147 -26.62 -2.30 2.54
CA TYR A 147 -26.35 -3.15 1.37
C TYR A 147 -27.55 -3.29 0.41
N THR A 148 -28.63 -2.53 0.61
CA THR A 148 -29.68 -2.40 -0.42
C THR A 148 -29.12 -1.70 -1.66
N ASP A 149 -29.58 -2.13 -2.84
CA ASP A 149 -29.24 -1.52 -4.12
C ASP A 149 -29.42 0.02 -4.07
N LYS A 150 -28.35 0.74 -4.42
CA LYS A 150 -28.32 2.22 -4.47
C LYS A 150 -28.54 2.91 -3.12
N SER A 151 -28.19 2.27 -2.01
CA SER A 151 -28.23 2.88 -0.67
C SER A 151 -27.47 4.22 -0.61
N GLY A 152 -26.45 4.41 -1.45
CA GLY A 152 -25.66 5.63 -1.49
C GLY A 152 -24.80 5.82 -0.24
N ILE A 153 -24.53 4.72 0.50
CA ILE A 153 -23.72 4.69 1.71
C ILE A 153 -22.74 3.52 1.68
N CYS A 154 -21.66 3.66 2.44
CA CYS A 154 -20.63 2.64 2.58
C CYS A 154 -20.17 2.54 4.03
N LEU A 155 -19.95 1.32 4.50
CA LEU A 155 -19.51 1.03 5.86
C LEU A 155 -18.03 0.61 5.85
N SER A 156 -17.22 1.28 6.67
CA SER A 156 -15.84 0.85 6.91
C SER A 156 -15.76 -0.19 8.03
N ALA A 157 -14.64 -0.95 8.08
CA ALA A 157 -14.41 -1.94 9.13
C ALA A 157 -14.25 -1.33 10.55
N ASN A 158 -14.21 0.00 10.67
CA ASN A 158 -14.27 0.74 11.93
C ASN A 158 -15.71 1.08 12.38
N GLY A 159 -16.74 0.68 11.62
CA GLY A 159 -18.12 1.08 11.94
C GLY A 159 -18.42 2.55 11.59
N THR A 160 -17.59 3.20 10.79
CA THR A 160 -17.89 4.56 10.27
C THR A 160 -18.67 4.45 8.96
N LEU A 161 -19.77 5.19 8.86
CA LEU A 161 -20.58 5.31 7.65
C LEU A 161 -20.15 6.52 6.83
N PHE A 162 -19.98 6.30 5.54
CA PHE A 162 -19.66 7.33 4.54
C PHE A 162 -20.75 7.38 3.48
N ARG A 163 -21.14 8.59 3.06
CA ARG A 163 -22.00 8.78 1.89
C ARG A 163 -21.21 8.54 0.60
N THR A 164 -21.85 7.99 -0.42
CA THR A 164 -21.27 7.72 -1.75
C THR A 164 -22.09 8.35 -2.89
N ASP A 165 -23.19 9.02 -2.56
CA ASP A 165 -24.00 9.80 -3.49
C ASP A 165 -23.28 11.05 -4.05
N THR A 166 -22.33 11.59 -3.29
CA THR A 166 -21.48 12.72 -3.65
C THR A 166 -20.02 12.35 -3.44
N LYS A 167 -19.17 12.68 -4.41
CA LYS A 167 -17.74 12.36 -4.35
C LYS A 167 -17.06 13.26 -3.33
N GLY A 168 -16.32 12.66 -2.40
CA GLY A 168 -15.53 13.40 -1.43
C GLY A 168 -14.37 14.14 -2.08
N ILE A 169 -13.96 15.24 -1.47
CA ILE A 169 -12.85 16.10 -1.89
C ILE A 169 -11.55 15.31 -1.93
N ILE A 170 -11.23 14.58 -0.85
CA ILE A 170 -9.99 13.80 -0.76
C ILE A 170 -9.95 12.68 -1.82
N PRO A 171 -10.98 11.82 -1.96
CA PRO A 171 -11.05 10.85 -3.05
C PRO A 171 -10.95 11.49 -4.44
N GLY A 172 -11.59 12.65 -4.65
CA GLY A 172 -11.50 13.44 -5.87
C GLY A 172 -10.08 13.89 -6.19
N LEU A 173 -9.39 14.46 -5.21
CA LEU A 173 -8.00 14.89 -5.31
C LEU A 173 -7.06 13.71 -5.63
N LEU A 174 -7.23 12.60 -4.92
CA LEU A 174 -6.44 11.38 -5.14
C LEU A 174 -6.63 10.84 -6.56
N GLU A 175 -7.86 10.79 -7.05
CA GLU A 175 -8.13 10.34 -8.41
C GLU A 175 -7.53 11.27 -9.46
N ARG A 176 -7.65 12.59 -9.27
CA ARG A 176 -7.02 13.57 -10.16
C ARG A 176 -5.50 13.40 -10.20
N TRP A 177 -4.85 13.27 -9.04
CA TRP A 177 -3.41 13.02 -8.97
C TRP A 177 -2.99 11.69 -9.57
N TYR A 178 -3.80 10.64 -9.40
CA TYR A 178 -3.57 9.36 -10.04
C TYR A 178 -3.63 9.47 -11.57
N ASN A 179 -4.67 10.12 -12.10
CA ASN A 179 -4.84 10.35 -13.53
C ASN A 179 -3.70 11.19 -14.13
N GLU A 180 -3.30 12.27 -13.44
CA GLU A 180 -2.14 13.07 -13.81
C GLU A 180 -0.85 12.22 -13.86
N ARG A 181 -0.65 11.31 -12.90
CA ARG A 181 0.50 10.41 -12.87
C ARG A 181 0.48 9.41 -14.02
N VAL A 182 -0.68 8.85 -14.35
CA VAL A 182 -0.85 7.95 -15.51
C VAL A 182 -0.49 8.69 -16.80
N GLN A 183 -0.96 9.92 -16.95
CA GLN A 183 -0.65 10.75 -18.12
C GLN A 183 0.86 11.03 -18.24
N ILE A 184 1.52 11.44 -17.15
CA ILE A 184 2.98 11.67 -17.14
C ILE A 184 3.75 10.40 -17.54
N ARG A 185 3.31 9.23 -17.07
CA ARG A 185 3.94 7.94 -17.43
C ARG A 185 3.78 7.62 -18.90
N LYS A 186 2.58 7.80 -19.46
CA LYS A 186 2.33 7.62 -20.89
C LYS A 186 3.25 8.50 -21.72
N GLU A 187 3.34 9.78 -21.36
CA GLU A 187 4.22 10.70 -22.07
C GLU A 187 5.72 10.36 -21.92
N ALA A 188 6.13 9.73 -20.80
CA ALA A 188 7.50 9.24 -20.64
C ALA A 188 7.78 8.06 -21.59
N VAL A 189 6.83 7.12 -21.69
CA VAL A 189 6.90 5.99 -22.62
C VAL A 189 6.99 6.47 -24.08
N ASP A 190 6.21 7.48 -24.44
CA ASP A 190 6.21 8.02 -25.80
C ASP A 190 7.58 8.65 -26.17
N LEU A 191 8.21 9.39 -25.25
CA LEU A 191 9.59 9.90 -25.48
C LEU A 191 10.62 8.80 -25.57
N VAL A 192 10.50 7.73 -24.77
CA VAL A 192 11.44 6.60 -24.82
C VAL A 192 11.39 5.96 -26.21
N LYS A 193 10.18 5.75 -26.76
CA LYS A 193 10.02 5.21 -28.13
C LYS A 193 10.62 6.13 -29.19
N GLU A 194 10.44 7.43 -29.05
CA GLU A 194 11.02 8.43 -29.95
C GLU A 194 12.56 8.43 -29.88
N GLU A 195 13.11 8.35 -28.67
CA GLU A 195 14.55 8.29 -28.42
C GLU A 195 15.16 7.00 -29.02
N GLU A 196 14.51 5.86 -28.84
CA GLU A 196 14.90 4.58 -29.43
C GLU A 196 14.87 4.61 -30.98
N ALA A 197 13.85 5.23 -31.55
CA ALA A 197 13.75 5.42 -33.00
C ALA A 197 14.89 6.30 -33.54
N LEU A 198 15.21 7.41 -32.85
CA LEU A 198 16.34 8.27 -33.22
C LEU A 198 17.69 7.58 -33.04
N ARG A 199 17.88 6.79 -31.97
CA ARG A 199 19.09 5.97 -31.80
C ARG A 199 19.28 4.98 -32.95
N THR A 200 18.20 4.35 -33.40
CA THR A 200 18.22 3.42 -34.53
C THR A 200 18.58 4.16 -35.83
N LYS A 201 18.00 5.33 -36.07
CA LYS A 201 18.33 6.20 -37.22
C LYS A 201 19.80 6.65 -37.18
N ARG A 202 20.29 7.06 -36.01
CA ARG A 202 21.68 7.44 -35.76
C ARG A 202 22.64 6.29 -36.09
N LEU A 203 22.33 5.07 -35.66
CA LEU A 203 23.15 3.88 -35.92
C LEU A 203 23.26 3.58 -37.42
N LYS A 204 22.13 3.62 -38.13
CA LYS A 204 22.09 3.43 -39.60
C LYS A 204 22.89 4.49 -40.34
N LEU A 205 22.79 5.75 -39.92
CA LEU A 205 23.52 6.87 -40.54
C LEU A 205 25.02 6.84 -40.23
N ALA A 206 25.42 6.40 -39.04
CA ALA A 206 26.83 6.24 -38.70
C ALA A 206 27.53 5.22 -39.61
N ALA A 207 26.78 4.21 -40.11
CA ALA A 207 27.29 3.21 -41.04
C ALA A 207 27.51 3.74 -42.47
N THR A 208 26.93 4.88 -42.85
CA THR A 208 27.06 5.46 -44.21
C THR A 208 28.19 6.50 -44.32
N GLY A 209 28.89 6.81 -43.23
CA GLY A 209 30.05 7.72 -43.23
C GLY A 209 29.74 9.21 -43.22
N HIS A 210 28.46 9.61 -43.23
CA HIS A 210 28.02 11.02 -43.18
C HIS A 210 28.04 11.59 -41.76
N LYS A 211 29.22 11.95 -41.26
CA LYS A 211 29.42 12.45 -39.88
C LYS A 211 28.68 13.75 -39.56
N ASP A 212 28.58 14.66 -40.53
CA ASP A 212 27.96 15.99 -40.35
C ASP A 212 26.47 15.92 -40.00
N MET A 213 25.83 14.81 -40.36
CA MET A 213 24.41 14.56 -40.10
C MET A 213 24.16 13.89 -38.74
N LEU A 214 25.21 13.48 -38.00
CA LEU A 214 25.08 12.84 -36.69
C LEU A 214 24.88 13.85 -35.56
N GLU A 215 25.48 15.04 -35.67
CA GLU A 215 25.47 16.04 -34.60
C GLU A 215 24.07 16.57 -34.27
N PRO A 216 23.21 16.91 -35.25
CA PRO A 216 21.82 17.30 -34.97
C PRO A 216 21.02 16.17 -34.28
N ILE A 217 21.23 14.91 -34.70
CA ILE A 217 20.54 13.76 -34.11
C ILE A 217 21.01 13.51 -32.67
N ASN A 218 22.31 13.69 -32.38
CA ASN A 218 22.82 13.57 -31.02
C ASN A 218 22.22 14.64 -30.10
N LEU A 219 22.09 15.89 -30.57
CA LEU A 219 21.47 16.97 -29.81
C LEU A 219 20.00 16.66 -29.50
N GLU A 220 19.25 16.16 -30.49
CA GLU A 220 17.85 15.76 -30.33
C GLU A 220 17.68 14.61 -29.33
N ILE A 221 18.55 13.58 -29.40
CA ILE A 221 18.58 12.49 -28.41
C ILE A 221 18.86 13.02 -27.00
N GLU A 222 19.81 13.93 -26.83
CA GLU A 222 20.12 14.52 -25.52
C GLU A 222 18.95 15.35 -24.97
N GLU A 223 18.19 16.03 -25.84
CA GLU A 223 17.00 16.75 -25.44
C GLU A 223 15.85 15.82 -25.02
N LEU A 224 15.62 14.73 -25.76
CA LEU A 224 14.67 13.67 -25.38
C LEU A 224 15.02 13.04 -24.04
N LYS A 225 16.31 12.73 -23.79
CA LYS A 225 16.77 12.21 -22.49
C LYS A 225 16.46 13.15 -21.33
N LYS A 226 16.64 14.46 -21.53
CA LYS A 226 16.25 15.46 -20.51
C LYS A 226 14.74 15.43 -20.27
N GLY A 227 13.94 15.32 -21.33
CA GLY A 227 12.48 15.18 -21.24
C GLY A 227 12.05 13.92 -20.47
N ILE A 228 12.68 12.78 -20.76
CA ILE A 228 12.45 11.50 -20.07
C ILE A 228 12.77 11.64 -18.58
N ALA A 229 13.96 12.13 -18.24
CA ALA A 229 14.39 12.33 -16.85
C ALA A 229 13.48 13.29 -16.09
N PHE A 230 12.98 14.34 -16.75
CA PHE A 230 12.02 15.27 -16.16
C PHE A 230 10.68 14.60 -15.84
N ARG A 231 10.11 13.83 -16.78
CA ARG A 231 8.85 13.11 -16.57
C ARG A 231 8.99 12.01 -15.50
N ASP A 232 10.13 11.34 -15.45
CA ASP A 232 10.41 10.33 -14.44
C ASP A 232 10.48 10.94 -13.02
N LYS A 233 11.17 12.07 -12.87
CA LYS A 233 11.15 12.82 -11.60
C LYS A 233 9.73 13.26 -11.21
N ARG A 234 8.92 13.74 -12.17
CA ARG A 234 7.53 14.16 -11.90
C ARG A 234 6.63 13.00 -11.48
N GLN A 235 6.71 11.83 -12.13
CA GLN A 235 5.90 10.68 -11.75
C GLN A 235 6.31 10.14 -10.36
N HIS A 236 7.59 10.25 -10.01
CA HIS A 236 8.10 9.91 -8.68
C HIS A 236 7.56 10.86 -7.60
N ILE A 237 7.60 12.18 -7.83
CA ILE A 237 7.01 13.17 -6.92
C ILE A 237 5.51 12.90 -6.72
N LYS A 238 4.76 12.59 -7.78
CA LYS A 238 3.34 12.23 -7.66
C LYS A 238 3.13 10.95 -6.83
N LYS A 239 4.00 9.95 -6.96
CA LYS A 239 3.97 8.74 -6.11
C LYS A 239 4.16 9.11 -4.63
N ILE A 240 5.15 9.95 -4.32
CA ILE A 240 5.41 10.41 -2.95
C ILE A 240 4.17 11.12 -2.40
N LEU A 241 3.58 12.06 -3.16
CA LEU A 241 2.39 12.80 -2.73
C LEU A 241 1.19 11.89 -2.44
N LEU A 242 0.94 10.89 -3.29
CA LEU A 242 -0.14 9.92 -3.09
C LEU A 242 0.05 9.14 -1.79
N ASN A 243 1.28 8.69 -1.49
CA ASN A 243 1.58 7.94 -0.27
C ASN A 243 1.59 8.86 0.98
N SER A 244 2.09 10.09 0.85
CA SER A 244 2.14 11.06 1.94
C SER A 244 0.77 11.61 2.34
N LEU A 245 -0.20 11.63 1.43
CA LEU A 245 -1.55 12.11 1.72
C LEU A 245 -2.18 11.32 2.87
N TYR A 246 -2.08 9.99 2.84
CA TYR A 246 -2.57 9.13 3.91
C TYR A 246 -1.92 9.48 5.26
N GLY A 247 -0.58 9.50 5.32
CA GLY A 247 0.14 9.80 6.56
C GLY A 247 -0.18 11.20 7.10
N ALA A 248 -0.46 12.16 6.21
CA ALA A 248 -0.90 13.49 6.62
C ALA A 248 -2.31 13.48 7.21
N LEU A 249 -3.26 12.70 6.68
CA LEU A 249 -4.62 12.59 7.23
C LEU A 249 -4.67 11.92 8.60
N LEU A 250 -3.67 11.11 8.93
CA LEU A 250 -3.48 10.51 10.24
C LEU A 250 -2.77 11.42 11.25
N ASN A 251 -2.20 12.53 10.78
CA ASN A 251 -1.45 13.42 11.65
C ASN A 251 -2.40 14.40 12.34
N PRO A 252 -2.47 14.46 13.68
CA PRO A 252 -3.35 15.38 14.40
C PRO A 252 -3.11 16.86 14.11
N HIS A 253 -1.95 17.22 13.56
CA HIS A 253 -1.65 18.58 13.12
C HIS A 253 -2.20 18.91 11.72
N CYS A 254 -2.74 17.94 10.98
CA CYS A 254 -3.44 18.18 9.73
C CYS A 254 -4.83 18.77 10.01
N ARG A 255 -5.26 19.75 9.22
CA ARG A 255 -6.59 20.38 9.35
C ARG A 255 -7.73 19.41 9.13
N PHE A 256 -7.49 18.43 8.27
CA PHE A 256 -8.44 17.41 7.84
C PHE A 256 -8.30 16.11 8.64
N PHE A 257 -7.55 16.14 9.75
CA PHE A 257 -7.44 15.00 10.65
C PHE A 257 -8.81 14.64 11.22
N ASP A 258 -9.16 13.37 11.08
CA ASP A 258 -10.28 12.74 11.75
C ASP A 258 -9.85 11.32 12.14
N GLN A 259 -9.89 11.02 13.43
CA GLN A 259 -9.43 9.73 13.95
C GLN A 259 -10.22 8.56 13.35
N ARG A 260 -11.51 8.76 13.07
CA ARG A 260 -12.38 7.74 12.47
C ARG A 260 -11.85 7.33 11.11
N MET A 261 -11.46 8.31 10.28
CA MET A 261 -10.87 8.02 8.97
C MET A 261 -9.61 7.17 9.11
N GLY A 262 -8.77 7.48 10.10
CA GLY A 262 -7.54 6.74 10.29
C GLY A 262 -7.76 5.28 10.68
N GLN A 263 -8.61 5.07 11.69
CA GLN A 263 -8.99 3.75 12.14
C GLN A 263 -9.73 2.97 11.04
N SER A 264 -10.63 3.62 10.30
CA SER A 264 -11.34 3.04 9.16
C SER A 264 -10.40 2.57 8.05
N VAL A 265 -9.37 3.37 7.69
CA VAL A 265 -8.40 2.96 6.66
C VAL A 265 -7.63 1.74 7.14
N THR A 266 -7.15 1.76 8.37
CA THR A 266 -6.31 0.67 8.86
C THR A 266 -7.10 -0.63 9.06
N LEU A 267 -8.24 -0.61 9.75
CA LEU A 267 -9.05 -1.81 9.94
C LEU A 267 -9.58 -2.35 8.60
N THR A 268 -10.04 -1.49 7.69
CA THR A 268 -10.48 -1.98 6.37
C THR A 268 -9.30 -2.57 5.60
N GLY A 269 -8.11 -1.96 5.71
CA GLY A 269 -6.86 -2.54 5.22
C GLY A 269 -6.65 -3.95 5.75
N ARG A 270 -6.73 -4.16 7.07
CA ARG A 270 -6.61 -5.49 7.69
C ARG A 270 -7.64 -6.49 7.16
N CYS A 271 -8.91 -6.09 7.00
CA CYS A 271 -9.94 -6.94 6.39
C CYS A 271 -9.55 -7.37 4.97
N ILE A 272 -9.07 -6.44 4.14
CA ILE A 272 -8.61 -6.73 2.78
C ILE A 272 -7.42 -7.69 2.81
N THR A 273 -6.43 -7.45 3.68
CA THR A 273 -5.27 -8.32 3.85
C THR A 273 -5.69 -9.72 4.26
N LYS A 274 -6.57 -9.86 5.26
CA LYS A 274 -7.12 -11.14 5.69
C LYS A 274 -7.80 -11.87 4.54
N HIS A 275 -8.66 -11.18 3.80
CA HIS A 275 -9.35 -11.76 2.65
C HIS A 275 -8.36 -12.22 1.59
N MET A 276 -7.35 -11.39 1.27
CA MET A 276 -6.30 -11.74 0.31
C MET A 276 -5.53 -12.97 0.77
N ILE A 277 -5.07 -13.02 2.01
CA ILE A 277 -4.36 -14.18 2.57
C ILE A 277 -5.23 -15.43 2.51
N SER A 278 -6.47 -15.35 3.03
CA SER A 278 -7.42 -16.47 3.00
C SER A 278 -7.69 -16.97 1.59
N LYS A 279 -7.83 -16.06 0.63
CA LYS A 279 -8.08 -16.41 -0.76
C LYS A 279 -6.87 -17.05 -1.42
N MET A 280 -5.67 -16.56 -1.13
CA MET A 280 -4.42 -17.19 -1.58
C MET A 280 -4.30 -18.61 -1.02
N ASN A 281 -4.58 -18.81 0.26
CA ASN A 281 -4.58 -20.15 0.84
C ASN A 281 -5.63 -21.06 0.17
N GLU A 282 -6.84 -20.55 -0.06
CA GLU A 282 -7.91 -21.30 -0.74
C GLU A 282 -7.47 -21.75 -2.14
N LEU A 283 -6.81 -20.88 -2.91
CA LEU A 283 -6.34 -21.20 -4.25
C LEU A 283 -5.29 -22.33 -4.27
N PHE A 284 -4.49 -22.46 -3.21
CA PHE A 284 -3.44 -23.47 -3.12
C PHE A 284 -3.88 -24.75 -2.39
N THR A 285 -4.70 -24.65 -1.36
CA THR A 285 -5.05 -25.77 -0.47
C THR A 285 -6.53 -26.15 -0.48
N GLY A 286 -7.38 -25.32 -1.08
CA GLY A 286 -8.84 -25.46 -1.05
C GLY A 286 -9.50 -24.97 0.24
N GLU A 287 -8.75 -24.40 1.18
CA GLU A 287 -9.26 -23.94 2.48
C GLU A 287 -9.20 -22.41 2.57
N TYR A 288 -10.33 -21.75 2.82
CA TYR A 288 -10.37 -20.30 3.05
C TYR A 288 -9.97 -19.99 4.49
N ASP A 289 -8.65 -19.86 4.72
CA ASP A 289 -8.08 -19.58 6.03
C ASP A 289 -6.83 -18.71 5.90
N HIS A 290 -6.84 -17.57 6.61
CA HIS A 290 -5.72 -16.64 6.66
C HIS A 290 -4.50 -17.17 7.43
N GLU A 291 -4.65 -18.21 8.26
CA GLU A 291 -3.53 -18.88 8.94
C GLU A 291 -3.17 -20.20 8.24
N GLY A 292 -3.74 -20.43 7.06
CA GLY A 292 -3.67 -21.69 6.35
C GLY A 292 -2.26 -22.09 5.94
N LYS A 293 -2.11 -23.36 5.57
CA LYS A 293 -0.80 -24.01 5.40
C LYS A 293 0.06 -23.37 4.32
N ALA A 294 -0.53 -22.81 3.26
CA ALA A 294 0.20 -22.19 2.17
C ALA A 294 0.82 -20.82 2.53
N ILE A 295 0.39 -20.20 3.63
CA ILE A 295 0.80 -18.84 4.00
C ILE A 295 2.07 -18.87 4.83
N LEU A 296 3.13 -18.22 4.37
CA LEU A 296 4.43 -18.20 5.04
C LEU A 296 4.61 -16.94 5.88
N TYR A 297 4.21 -15.80 5.32
CA TYR A 297 4.30 -14.48 5.95
C TYR A 297 3.31 -13.53 5.27
N SER A 298 2.91 -12.48 6.00
CA SER A 298 2.18 -11.35 5.44
C SER A 298 2.51 -10.10 6.22
N ASP A 299 2.83 -9.02 5.51
CA ASP A 299 3.00 -7.69 6.07
C ASP A 299 2.07 -6.75 5.31
N THR A 300 1.02 -6.29 6.00
CA THR A 300 0.15 -5.17 5.61
C THR A 300 -0.55 -5.35 4.27
N ASP A 301 0.14 -5.20 3.14
CA ASP A 301 -0.37 -5.29 1.79
C ASP A 301 0.23 -6.46 0.99
N SER A 302 1.13 -7.24 1.59
CA SER A 302 1.87 -8.34 0.94
C SER A 302 1.58 -9.72 1.57
N VAL A 303 1.55 -10.79 0.75
CA VAL A 303 1.40 -12.19 1.18
C VAL A 303 2.42 -13.08 0.48
N ASP A 304 3.17 -13.86 1.25
CA ASP A 304 4.15 -14.83 0.76
C ASP A 304 3.61 -16.27 0.84
N ALA A 305 3.52 -16.97 -0.30
CA ALA A 305 2.95 -18.33 -0.41
C ALA A 305 3.78 -19.32 -1.26
N ASP A 306 3.56 -20.62 -1.05
CA ASP A 306 4.25 -21.73 -1.74
C ASP A 306 3.87 -21.81 -3.23
N THR A 307 4.85 -21.67 -4.14
CA THR A 307 4.60 -21.26 -5.53
C THR A 307 4.52 -22.41 -6.54
N ILE A 308 3.43 -23.18 -6.48
CA ILE A 308 3.05 -24.10 -7.56
C ILE A 308 2.30 -23.30 -8.63
N ILE A 309 2.87 -23.22 -9.84
CA ILE A 309 2.26 -22.56 -11.00
C ILE A 309 1.65 -23.62 -11.90
N LYS A 310 0.38 -23.41 -12.28
CA LYS A 310 -0.27 -24.18 -13.33
C LYS A 310 0.17 -23.68 -14.70
N THR A 311 0.77 -24.58 -15.49
CA THR A 311 1.19 -24.30 -16.86
C THR A 311 0.45 -25.18 -17.86
N ASN A 312 0.52 -24.84 -19.14
CA ASN A 312 0.06 -25.71 -20.22
C ASN A 312 0.78 -27.08 -20.29
N TYR A 313 1.85 -27.29 -19.49
CA TYR A 313 2.57 -28.56 -19.34
C TYR A 313 2.34 -29.25 -17.99
N GLY A 314 1.37 -28.76 -17.21
CA GLY A 314 1.09 -29.24 -15.86
C GLY A 314 1.61 -28.31 -14.77
N GLU A 315 1.57 -28.79 -13.53
CA GLU A 315 2.00 -28.04 -12.35
C GLU A 315 3.52 -28.08 -12.19
N MET A 316 4.13 -26.90 -11.99
CA MET A 316 5.56 -26.80 -11.72
C MET A 316 5.86 -25.61 -10.81
N THR A 317 6.99 -25.68 -10.11
CA THR A 317 7.45 -24.62 -9.22
C THR A 317 8.13 -23.49 -10.00
N ILE A 318 8.18 -22.26 -9.46
CA ILE A 318 8.78 -21.07 -10.13
C ILE A 318 10.21 -21.29 -10.65
N GLU A 319 11.08 -21.94 -9.91
CA GLU A 319 12.47 -22.27 -10.34
C GLU A 319 12.57 -23.58 -11.18
N ASN A 320 11.54 -24.44 -11.26
CA ASN A 320 11.48 -25.49 -12.29
C ASN A 320 11.02 -24.86 -13.61
N LEU A 321 10.07 -23.91 -13.55
CA LEU A 321 9.80 -22.97 -14.64
C LEU A 321 11.07 -22.18 -14.99
N PHE A 322 11.78 -21.71 -13.96
CA PHE A 322 13.18 -21.26 -13.87
C PHE A 322 14.09 -21.93 -14.90
N LYS A 323 14.43 -23.16 -14.51
CA LYS A 323 15.32 -24.07 -15.22
C LYS A 323 14.79 -24.43 -16.59
N SER A 324 13.48 -24.68 -16.72
CA SER A 324 12.87 -25.04 -17.99
C SER A 324 12.98 -23.92 -19.02
N CYS A 325 12.78 -22.68 -18.59
CA CYS A 325 12.93 -21.50 -19.42
C CYS A 325 14.40 -21.22 -19.71
N SER A 326 15.28 -21.25 -18.71
CA SER A 326 16.71 -20.96 -18.91
C SER A 326 17.43 -22.00 -19.79
N ILE A 327 16.92 -23.24 -19.87
CA ILE A 327 17.41 -24.27 -20.80
C ILE A 327 16.91 -24.03 -22.23
N LYS A 328 15.65 -23.59 -22.40
CA LYS A 328 14.96 -23.61 -23.70
C LYS A 328 14.77 -22.24 -24.35
N GLY A 329 14.92 -21.17 -23.59
CA GLY A 329 14.66 -19.80 -23.99
C GLY A 329 15.77 -18.83 -23.58
N PRO A 330 15.71 -17.57 -24.06
CA PRO A 330 16.74 -16.59 -23.78
C PRO A 330 16.83 -16.28 -22.28
N SER A 331 18.05 -16.04 -21.81
CA SER A 331 18.36 -15.65 -20.43
C SER A 331 19.24 -14.40 -20.41
N TRP A 332 19.03 -13.51 -19.46
CA TRP A 332 19.85 -12.31 -19.25
C TRP A 332 19.98 -12.01 -17.75
N ALA A 333 20.90 -11.11 -17.39
CA ALA A 333 21.08 -10.68 -16.00
C ALA A 333 21.12 -9.15 -15.91
N ILE A 334 20.59 -8.62 -14.80
CA ILE A 334 20.68 -7.21 -14.43
C ILE A 334 21.06 -7.19 -12.95
N ASP A 335 22.22 -6.63 -12.62
CA ASP A 335 22.80 -6.66 -11.27
C ASP A 335 22.86 -8.09 -10.70
N ASP A 336 22.27 -8.32 -9.53
CA ASP A 336 22.22 -9.64 -8.85
C ASP A 336 21.03 -10.51 -9.29
N GLN A 337 20.28 -10.08 -10.31
CA GLN A 337 19.08 -10.73 -10.79
C GLN A 337 19.33 -11.42 -12.13
N GLU A 338 18.93 -12.69 -12.23
CA GLU A 338 18.94 -13.48 -13.46
C GLU A 338 17.50 -13.62 -13.96
N PHE A 339 17.28 -13.47 -15.26
CA PHE A 339 15.99 -13.47 -15.93
C PHE A 339 16.00 -14.49 -17.06
N THR A 340 14.86 -15.08 -17.35
CA THR A 340 14.65 -15.94 -18.52
C THR A 340 13.19 -15.92 -18.96
N ILE A 341 12.93 -16.22 -20.23
CA ILE A 341 11.59 -16.36 -20.77
C ILE A 341 11.57 -17.54 -21.75
N TYR A 342 10.46 -18.25 -21.85
CA TYR A 342 10.22 -19.21 -22.92
C TYR A 342 8.76 -19.14 -23.37
N ASP A 343 8.54 -18.61 -24.58
CA ASP A 343 7.23 -18.25 -25.12
C ASP A 343 6.24 -19.41 -25.30
N GLN A 344 6.74 -20.65 -25.32
CA GLN A 344 5.92 -21.87 -25.41
C GLN A 344 5.26 -22.26 -24.09
N ILE A 345 5.76 -21.78 -22.96
CA ILE A 345 5.13 -22.03 -21.66
C ILE A 345 4.11 -20.91 -21.41
N GLN A 346 2.87 -21.31 -21.17
CA GLN A 346 1.79 -20.42 -20.77
C GLN A 346 1.40 -20.73 -19.33
N ILE A 347 1.08 -19.70 -18.57
CA ILE A 347 0.66 -19.81 -17.18
C ILE A 347 -0.83 -19.51 -17.06
N LEU A 348 -1.50 -20.19 -16.13
CA LEU A 348 -2.89 -19.91 -15.80
C LEU A 348 -2.98 -18.50 -15.21
N THR A 349 -3.85 -17.68 -15.78
CA THR A 349 -4.15 -16.32 -15.34
C THR A 349 -5.64 -16.06 -15.42
N TYR A 350 -6.09 -14.96 -14.83
CA TYR A 350 -7.50 -14.57 -14.79
C TYR A 350 -7.78 -13.48 -15.82
N ASP A 351 -8.82 -13.64 -16.65
CA ASP A 351 -9.29 -12.60 -17.56
C ASP A 351 -10.42 -11.78 -16.91
N PRO A 352 -10.16 -10.52 -16.52
CA PRO A 352 -11.18 -9.67 -15.89
C PRO A 352 -12.32 -9.25 -16.83
N LYS A 353 -12.21 -9.48 -18.15
CA LYS A 353 -13.29 -9.16 -19.10
C LYS A 353 -14.31 -10.28 -19.23
N THR A 354 -13.86 -11.52 -19.14
CA THR A 354 -14.71 -12.71 -19.30
C THR A 354 -15.02 -13.39 -17.97
N ASN A 355 -14.31 -13.03 -16.90
CA ASN A 355 -14.41 -13.65 -15.57
C ASN A 355 -14.06 -15.15 -15.59
N GLU A 356 -13.11 -15.53 -16.45
CA GLU A 356 -12.68 -16.92 -16.65
C GLU A 356 -11.17 -17.08 -16.48
N GLU A 357 -10.75 -18.31 -16.16
CA GLU A 357 -9.34 -18.70 -16.13
C GLU A 357 -8.83 -18.98 -17.55
N ILE A 358 -7.71 -18.39 -17.93
CA ILE A 358 -7.10 -18.53 -19.26
C ILE A 358 -5.59 -18.73 -19.16
N TYR A 359 -5.02 -19.54 -20.04
CA TYR A 359 -3.57 -19.67 -20.16
C TYR A 359 -3.00 -18.56 -21.04
N ARG A 360 -2.02 -17.80 -20.54
CA ARG A 360 -1.33 -16.74 -21.30
C ARG A 360 0.19 -16.84 -21.22
N PRO A 361 0.92 -16.35 -22.24
CA PRO A 361 2.35 -16.14 -22.14
C PRO A 361 2.68 -15.16 -21.00
N PHE A 362 3.82 -15.37 -20.34
CA PHE A 362 4.37 -14.48 -19.33
C PHE A 362 5.57 -13.71 -19.88
N GLU A 363 5.84 -12.51 -19.37
CA GLU A 363 6.90 -11.63 -19.90
C GLU A 363 8.31 -12.15 -19.58
N TYR A 364 8.51 -12.67 -18.37
CA TYR A 364 9.75 -13.33 -17.93
C TYR A 364 9.55 -13.98 -16.56
N VAL A 365 10.45 -14.87 -16.19
CA VAL A 365 10.65 -15.38 -14.84
C VAL A 365 12.08 -15.02 -14.44
N TYR A 366 12.29 -14.62 -13.18
CA TYR A 366 13.59 -14.19 -12.71
C TYR A 366 13.89 -14.77 -11.33
N ARG A 367 15.18 -14.83 -10.98
CA ARG A 367 15.66 -15.20 -9.65
C ARG A 367 16.73 -14.20 -9.19
N HIS A 368 16.76 -13.95 -7.90
CA HIS A 368 17.67 -12.98 -7.28
C HIS A 368 18.47 -13.71 -6.20
N LYS A 369 19.81 -13.64 -6.25
CA LYS A 369 20.67 -14.23 -5.23
C LYS A 369 21.33 -13.12 -4.41
N VAL A 370 20.83 -12.91 -3.20
CA VAL A 370 21.35 -11.86 -2.32
C VAL A 370 22.29 -12.46 -1.27
N SER A 371 23.51 -11.91 -1.18
CA SER A 371 24.43 -12.18 -0.07
C SER A 371 24.75 -10.85 0.63
N LYS A 372 23.93 -10.47 1.61
CA LYS A 372 24.09 -9.22 2.37
C LYS A 372 24.47 -9.51 3.82
N PRO A 373 25.39 -8.72 4.42
CA PRO A 373 25.63 -8.79 5.85
C PRO A 373 24.36 -8.40 6.61
N ARG A 374 24.20 -8.93 7.82
CA ARG A 374 23.14 -8.53 8.75
C ARG A 374 23.78 -7.97 10.01
N TRP A 375 23.17 -6.91 10.54
CA TRP A 375 23.55 -6.29 11.79
C TRP A 375 22.48 -6.66 12.81
N LYS A 376 22.94 -7.19 13.94
CA LYS A 376 22.12 -7.46 15.12
C LYS A 376 22.41 -6.34 16.12
N ILE A 377 21.41 -5.51 16.37
CA ILE A 377 21.46 -4.45 17.37
C ILE A 377 20.71 -4.96 18.60
N ILE A 378 21.34 -4.87 19.75
CA ILE A 378 20.73 -5.22 21.04
C ILE A 378 20.71 -3.93 21.84
N ASP A 379 19.51 -3.49 22.25
CA ASP A 379 19.39 -2.32 23.11
C ASP A 379 19.75 -2.63 24.57
N GLU A 380 19.80 -1.61 25.41
CA GLU A 380 20.11 -1.72 26.84
C GLU A 380 19.06 -2.53 27.64
N ASN A 381 17.85 -2.69 27.10
CA ASN A 381 16.76 -3.47 27.69
C ASN A 381 16.78 -4.94 27.21
N GLY A 382 17.71 -5.30 26.34
CA GLY A 382 17.86 -6.65 25.78
C GLY A 382 16.96 -6.93 24.57
N ASN A 383 16.29 -5.92 24.01
CA ASN A 383 15.52 -6.07 22.78
C ASN A 383 16.47 -6.22 21.59
N GLU A 384 16.13 -7.15 20.70
CA GLU A 384 16.95 -7.48 19.54
C GLU A 384 16.28 -6.98 18.25
N ILE A 385 17.03 -6.23 17.45
CA ILE A 385 16.63 -5.84 16.10
C ILE A 385 17.68 -6.36 15.11
N ILE A 386 17.27 -7.15 14.13
CA ILE A 386 18.14 -7.64 13.05
C ILE A 386 17.76 -6.92 11.76
N LEU A 387 18.72 -6.24 11.15
CA LEU A 387 18.49 -5.49 9.91
C LEU A 387 19.69 -5.56 8.95
N THR A 388 19.43 -5.32 7.67
CA THR A 388 20.47 -5.17 6.64
C THR A 388 20.85 -3.70 6.49
N ASN A 389 22.01 -3.40 5.90
CA ASN A 389 22.48 -2.01 5.72
C ASN A 389 21.59 -1.16 4.79
N ASP A 390 20.63 -1.78 4.11
CA ASP A 390 19.67 -1.06 3.28
C ASP A 390 18.64 -0.32 4.13
N HIS A 391 18.40 -0.79 5.37
CA HIS A 391 17.52 -0.14 6.34
C HIS A 391 18.27 0.98 7.05
N SER A 392 17.55 2.03 7.43
CA SER A 392 18.09 3.09 8.28
C SER A 392 17.47 2.99 9.67
N VAL A 393 18.23 3.39 10.69
CA VAL A 393 17.73 3.57 12.05
C VAL A 393 17.78 5.03 12.43
N MET A 394 16.91 5.43 13.35
CA MET A 394 17.00 6.74 13.97
C MET A 394 17.92 6.63 15.18
N ILE A 395 18.92 7.51 15.25
CA ILE A 395 19.80 7.64 16.40
C ILE A 395 19.83 9.09 16.86
N GLU A 396 20.05 9.30 18.15
CA GLU A 396 20.47 10.58 18.69
C GLU A 396 21.99 10.58 18.83
N ARG A 397 22.64 11.54 18.15
CA ARG A 397 24.08 11.78 18.22
C ARG A 397 24.31 13.26 18.49
N ASP A 398 25.04 13.58 19.55
CA ASP A 398 25.32 14.96 19.97
C ASP A 398 24.06 15.84 20.13
N GLY A 399 22.98 15.27 20.69
CA GLY A 399 21.72 15.98 20.91
C GLY A 399 20.91 16.24 19.64
N LYS A 400 21.24 15.58 18.52
CA LYS A 400 20.52 15.69 17.25
C LYS A 400 20.01 14.33 16.80
N LEU A 401 18.75 14.31 16.40
CA LEU A 401 18.13 13.15 15.79
C LEU A 401 18.60 13.04 14.33
N ILE A 402 19.26 11.93 14.00
CA ILE A 402 19.81 11.66 12.67
C ILE A 402 19.38 10.27 12.19
N GLU A 403 19.12 10.14 10.89
CA GLU A 403 18.92 8.86 10.23
C GLU A 403 20.30 8.29 9.85
N ALA A 404 20.63 7.09 10.32
CA ALA A 404 21.93 6.45 10.11
C ALA A 404 21.78 5.01 9.62
N LYS A 405 22.77 4.51 8.86
CA LYS A 405 22.81 3.08 8.51
C LYS A 405 23.32 2.25 9.69
N PRO A 406 22.93 0.96 9.79
CA PRO A 406 23.41 0.05 10.85
C PRO A 406 24.93 -0.04 10.96
N SER A 407 25.62 0.03 9.82
CA SER A 407 27.08 0.07 9.76
C SER A 407 27.72 1.36 10.27
N GLU A 408 26.95 2.43 10.44
CA GLU A 408 27.42 3.77 10.81
C GLU A 408 27.10 4.13 12.27
N ILE A 409 26.44 3.22 12.99
CA ILE A 409 26.12 3.38 14.42
C ILE A 409 27.40 3.17 15.22
N ASN A 410 27.70 4.13 16.08
CA ASN A 410 28.69 4.00 17.12
C ASN A 410 28.01 3.55 18.42
N PRO A 411 28.20 2.29 18.85
CA PRO A 411 27.50 1.74 20.02
C PRO A 411 27.87 2.43 21.34
N ASP A 412 29.00 3.13 21.39
CA ASP A 412 29.46 3.78 22.62
C ASP A 412 28.88 5.19 22.81
N THR A 413 28.39 5.82 21.73
CA THR A 413 27.98 7.24 21.75
C THR A 413 26.60 7.50 21.22
N ASP A 414 26.08 6.63 20.37
CA ASP A 414 24.79 6.84 19.73
C ASP A 414 23.68 6.19 20.54
N ILE A 415 22.61 6.96 20.75
CA ILE A 415 21.41 6.46 21.40
C ILE A 415 20.46 6.03 20.29
N LEU A 416 20.16 4.74 20.20
CA LEU A 416 19.16 4.24 19.26
C LEU A 416 17.78 4.74 19.69
N ILE A 417 17.12 5.49 18.80
CA ILE A 417 15.74 5.92 19.01
C ILE A 417 14.85 4.88 18.36
N THR A 418 14.46 3.90 19.17
CA THR A 418 13.36 3.01 18.82
C THR A 418 12.05 3.70 19.20
N ILE A 419 11.09 3.70 18.30
CA ILE A 419 9.71 3.92 18.71
C ILE A 419 9.33 2.59 19.32
N GLY A 420 9.40 2.48 20.65
CA GLY A 420 8.86 1.32 21.35
C GLY A 420 7.40 1.16 20.93
N GLU A 421 7.04 -0.05 20.50
CA GLU A 421 5.63 -0.47 20.46
C GLU A 421 4.99 -0.29 21.82
#